data_AF-A0A1Q5HTG5-F1
#
_entry.id   AF-A0A1Q5HTG5-F1
#
_cell.length_a   1.000
_cell.length_b   1.000
_cell.length_c   1.000
_cell.angle_alpha   90.00
_cell.angle_beta   90.00
_cell.angle_gamma   90.00
#
_symmetry.space_group_name_H-M   'P 1'
#
loop_
_entity.id
_entity.type
_entity.pdbx_description
1 polymer ?
#
loop_
_entity_poly.entity_id
_entity_poly.type
_entity_poly.pdbx_seq_one_letter_code
_entity_poly.pdbx_strand_id
1 'polypeptide(L)'
;MTAATQTYTVIGLTLDVDGTELLIAAVLAGPVADQVELLATSEEDFTRWAEEFNAPDPDTAADLAYAFCRDFGYAEEDTAGEYLQRVLAEAGVEATRDAHPGSGGSWIAVPTPDGGEVLLTGQDRHEAEVDYPLTDHAGWLACAFGSDGVEATVLYDSHTSDLAADTAAAVAAVRASITTG
;
A
#
# COMPACT_ATOMS: atom_id res chain seq x y z
N MET A 1 37.18 -3.63 -13.55
CA MET A 1 37.61 -3.61 -12.13
C MET A 1 36.35 -3.49 -11.30
N THR A 2 36.01 -4.50 -10.51
CA THR A 2 34.93 -4.40 -9.53
C THR A 2 35.39 -3.47 -8.41
N ALA A 3 34.65 -2.39 -8.16
CA ALA A 3 34.91 -1.53 -7.02
C ALA A 3 34.73 -2.35 -5.73
N ALA A 4 35.61 -2.15 -4.75
CA ALA A 4 35.48 -2.79 -3.45
C ALA A 4 34.23 -2.24 -2.76
N THR A 5 33.37 -3.12 -2.26
CA THR A 5 32.17 -2.74 -1.52
C THR A 5 32.46 -2.61 -0.03
N GLN A 6 31.79 -1.68 0.63
CA GLN A 6 31.75 -1.55 2.09
C GLN A 6 30.32 -1.29 2.56
N THR A 7 30.05 -1.57 3.82
CA THR A 7 28.73 -1.32 4.41
C THR A 7 28.56 0.16 4.73
N TYR A 8 27.40 0.70 4.38
CA TYR A 8 26.95 2.03 4.73
C TYR A 8 25.60 1.94 5.43
N THR A 9 25.37 2.79 6.42
CA THR A 9 24.06 3.00 7.03
C THR A 9 23.42 4.23 6.39
N VAL A 10 22.25 4.08 5.80
CA VAL A 10 21.46 5.18 5.24
C VAL A 10 20.38 5.56 6.24
N ILE A 11 20.28 6.85 6.56
CA ILE A 11 19.34 7.40 7.54
C ILE A 11 18.42 8.37 6.81
N GLY A 12 17.12 8.23 7.02
CA GLY A 12 16.13 9.07 6.36
C GLY A 12 14.75 8.98 7.00
N LEU A 13 13.79 9.55 6.27
CA LEU A 13 12.36 9.52 6.60
C LEU A 13 11.61 8.96 5.40
N THR A 14 10.73 7.99 5.60
CA THR A 14 9.75 7.56 4.60
C THR A 14 8.44 8.28 4.84
N LEU A 15 7.77 8.73 3.79
CA LEU A 15 6.42 9.27 3.92
C LEU A 15 5.45 8.19 4.42
N ASP A 16 4.69 8.48 5.48
CA ASP A 16 3.70 7.54 6.03
C ASP A 16 2.54 7.28 5.07
N VAL A 17 2.29 8.22 4.15
CA VAL A 17 1.15 8.17 3.24
C VAL A 17 1.30 7.12 2.15
N ASP A 18 2.51 6.87 1.63
CA ASP A 18 2.72 5.89 0.54
C ASP A 18 3.94 4.99 0.73
N GLY A 19 4.82 5.23 1.71
CA GLY A 19 6.02 4.44 1.97
C GLY A 19 7.04 4.41 0.82
N THR A 20 6.80 5.11 -0.28
CA THR A 20 7.60 5.04 -1.51
C THR A 20 8.63 6.13 -1.62
N GLU A 21 8.37 7.29 -0.99
CA GLU A 21 9.32 8.39 -0.97
C GLU A 21 10.20 8.30 0.28
N LEU A 22 11.50 8.12 0.05
CA LEU A 22 12.53 8.20 1.08
C LEU A 22 13.21 9.56 1.01
N LEU A 23 13.21 10.31 2.10
CA LEU A 23 14.01 11.52 2.27
C LEU A 23 15.29 11.17 3.02
N ILE A 24 16.40 11.00 2.28
CA ILE A 24 17.69 10.65 2.89
C ILE A 24 18.30 11.87 3.58
N ALA A 25 18.53 11.77 4.88
CA ALA A 25 19.20 12.79 5.69
C ALA A 25 20.71 12.59 5.74
N ALA A 26 21.18 11.34 5.77
CA ALA A 26 22.61 11.02 5.83
C ALA A 26 22.94 9.60 5.34
N VAL A 27 24.19 9.41 4.90
CA VAL A 27 24.81 8.10 4.66
C VAL A 27 26.10 8.03 5.46
N LEU A 28 26.20 7.06 6.36
CA LEU A 28 27.34 6.87 7.26
C LEU A 28 28.12 5.61 6.86
N ALA A 29 29.44 5.66 6.94
CA ALA A 29 30.26 4.47 6.73
C ALA A 29 30.18 3.53 7.94
N GLY A 30 29.95 2.25 7.67
CA GLY A 30 29.86 1.19 8.67
C GLY A 30 28.42 0.78 9.00
N PRO A 31 28.25 -0.41 9.62
CA PRO A 31 26.98 -0.90 10.12
C PRO A 31 26.69 -0.27 11.49
N VAL A 32 26.05 0.90 11.47
CA VAL A 32 25.79 1.71 12.66
C VAL A 32 24.31 2.00 12.83
N ALA A 33 23.42 1.28 12.12
CA ALA A 33 21.98 1.50 12.22
C ALA A 33 21.47 1.33 13.66
N ASP A 34 22.03 0.38 14.40
CA ASP A 34 21.74 0.11 15.81
C ASP A 34 22.19 1.21 16.79
N GLN A 35 23.10 2.08 16.34
CA GLN A 35 23.65 3.20 17.12
C GLN A 35 22.94 4.53 16.82
N VAL A 36 22.04 4.55 15.83
CA VAL A 36 21.27 5.75 15.48
C VAL A 36 20.04 5.82 16.40
N GLU A 37 20.08 6.75 17.36
CA GLU A 37 18.91 7.05 18.18
C GLU A 37 17.97 7.98 17.42
N LEU A 38 16.87 7.41 16.94
CA LEU A 38 15.84 8.12 16.22
C LEU A 38 14.97 8.93 17.20
N LEU A 39 15.01 10.26 17.11
CA LEU A 39 14.32 11.16 18.04
C LEU A 39 12.79 10.98 17.98
N ALA A 40 12.16 10.83 19.14
CA ALA A 40 10.71 10.66 19.26
C ALA A 40 9.88 11.91 18.86
N THR A 41 10.49 13.08 18.69
CA THR A 41 9.82 14.38 18.50
C THR A 41 9.93 14.93 17.06
N SER A 42 9.88 14.10 16.01
CA SER A 42 9.88 14.58 14.62
C SER A 42 8.47 14.93 14.13
N GLU A 43 8.37 15.45 12.90
CA GLU A 43 7.10 15.77 12.25
C GLU A 43 6.15 14.57 12.22
N GLU A 44 4.85 14.86 12.38
CA GLU A 44 3.77 13.91 12.14
C GLU A 44 3.77 13.59 10.63
N ASP A 45 3.43 12.36 10.23
CA ASP A 45 3.39 11.86 8.83
C ASP A 45 4.71 11.31 8.22
N PHE A 46 5.72 11.03 9.04
CA PHE A 46 6.96 10.37 8.60
C PHE A 46 7.37 9.18 9.47
N THR A 47 7.64 8.05 8.81
CA THR A 47 8.28 6.88 9.40
C THR A 47 9.78 7.06 9.34
N ARG A 48 10.43 6.84 10.48
CA ARG A 48 11.87 7.04 10.62
C ARG A 48 12.57 5.79 10.14
N TRP A 49 13.67 5.98 9.43
CA TRP A 49 14.29 4.90 8.68
C TRP A 49 15.81 4.92 8.84
N ALA A 50 16.39 3.76 9.16
CA ALA A 50 17.83 3.55 9.23
C ALA A 50 18.15 2.10 8.82
N GLU A 51 18.81 1.92 7.67
CA GLU A 51 19.08 0.60 7.11
C GLU A 51 20.49 0.52 6.51
N GLU A 52 21.01 -0.70 6.39
CA GLU A 52 22.40 -0.96 6.00
C GLU A 52 22.51 -1.54 4.58
N PHE A 53 23.40 -0.95 3.76
CA PHE A 53 23.62 -1.33 2.37
C PHE A 53 25.10 -1.56 2.10
N ASN A 54 25.41 -2.64 1.36
CA ASN A 54 26.77 -2.86 0.86
C ASN A 54 26.93 -2.20 -0.50
N ALA A 55 27.75 -1.15 -0.57
CA ALA A 55 27.92 -0.34 -1.76
C ALA A 55 29.40 0.04 -1.97
N PRO A 56 29.83 0.40 -3.20
CA PRO A 56 31.17 0.90 -3.46
C PRO A 56 31.41 2.32 -2.93
N ASP A 57 30.36 3.12 -2.80
CA ASP A 57 30.40 4.51 -2.36
C ASP A 57 29.06 4.91 -1.72
N PRO A 58 29.01 6.05 -0.99
CA PRO A 58 27.79 6.50 -0.31
C PRO A 58 26.63 6.81 -1.26
N ASP A 59 26.92 7.33 -2.46
CA ASP A 59 25.88 7.70 -3.43
C ASP A 59 25.19 6.43 -3.97
N THR A 60 25.96 5.37 -4.24
CA THR A 60 25.41 4.07 -4.61
C THR A 60 24.62 3.44 -3.46
N ALA A 61 25.03 3.65 -2.19
CA ALA A 61 24.23 3.20 -1.04
C ALA A 61 22.89 3.96 -0.96
N ALA A 62 22.89 5.26 -1.24
CA ALA A 62 21.67 6.06 -1.33
C ALA A 62 20.77 5.58 -2.48
N ASP A 63 21.31 5.31 -3.66
CA ASP A 63 20.55 4.76 -4.79
C ASP A 63 19.92 3.39 -4.46
N LEU A 64 20.64 2.53 -3.74
CA LEU A 64 20.13 1.26 -3.25
C LEU A 64 19.02 1.45 -2.20
N ALA A 65 19.14 2.46 -1.32
CA ALA A 65 18.11 2.81 -0.35
C ALA A 65 16.83 3.36 -1.02
N TYR A 66 16.97 4.23 -2.01
CA TYR A 66 15.83 4.69 -2.83
C TYR A 66 15.16 3.52 -3.56
N ALA A 67 15.95 2.64 -4.16
CA ALA A 67 15.42 1.44 -4.80
C ALA A 67 14.73 0.53 -3.77
N PHE A 68 15.30 0.37 -2.58
CA PHE A 68 14.70 -0.42 -1.51
C PHE A 68 13.34 0.17 -1.08
N CYS A 69 13.23 1.46 -0.79
CA CYS A 69 11.92 2.04 -0.42
C CYS A 69 10.92 2.01 -1.57
N ARG A 70 11.35 2.24 -2.81
CA ARG A 70 10.49 2.12 -4.00
C ARG A 70 9.99 0.69 -4.21
N ASP A 71 10.89 -0.28 -4.07
CA ASP A 71 10.60 -1.68 -4.38
C ASP A 71 9.89 -2.37 -3.19
N PHE A 72 10.17 -1.97 -1.95
CA PHE A 72 9.62 -2.54 -0.70
C PHE A 72 8.50 -1.74 -0.03
N GLY A 73 8.16 -0.53 -0.50
CA GLY A 73 6.93 0.17 -0.08
C GLY A 73 5.65 -0.63 -0.39
N TYR A 74 5.74 -1.60 -1.31
CA TYR A 74 4.68 -2.54 -1.70
C TYR A 74 5.19 -3.97 -2.09
N ALA A 75 6.43 -4.36 -1.73
CA ALA A 75 7.14 -5.51 -2.33
C ALA A 75 6.46 -6.88 -2.26
N GLU A 76 5.58 -7.12 -1.29
CA GLU A 76 4.93 -8.44 -1.16
C GLU A 76 3.70 -8.58 -2.06
N GLU A 77 3.23 -7.48 -2.66
CA GLU A 77 2.00 -7.46 -3.46
C GLU A 77 2.31 -7.27 -4.95
N ASP A 78 1.90 -8.25 -5.77
CA ASP A 78 2.00 -8.18 -7.22
C ASP A 78 0.88 -7.31 -7.83
N THR A 79 -0.22 -7.11 -7.10
CA THR A 79 -1.44 -6.41 -7.58
C THR A 79 -2.02 -5.42 -6.57
N ALA A 80 -2.73 -4.40 -7.07
CA ALA A 80 -3.48 -3.46 -6.23
C ALA A 80 -4.55 -4.15 -5.36
N GLY A 81 -5.15 -5.24 -5.84
CA GLY A 81 -6.07 -6.06 -5.07
C GLY A 81 -5.42 -6.77 -3.87
N GLU A 82 -4.18 -7.25 -4.01
CA GLU A 82 -3.43 -7.82 -2.89
C GLU A 82 -3.10 -6.76 -1.85
N TYR A 83 -2.70 -5.56 -2.29
CA TYR A 83 -2.47 -4.43 -1.39
C TYR A 83 -3.72 -4.05 -0.62
N LEU A 84 -4.86 -3.91 -1.31
CA LEU A 84 -6.16 -3.65 -0.68
C LEU A 84 -6.52 -4.75 0.33
N GLN A 85 -6.32 -6.03 -0.01
CA GLN A 85 -6.63 -7.14 0.88
C GLN A 85 -5.76 -7.14 2.14
N ARG A 86 -4.46 -6.80 2.03
CA ARG A 86 -3.59 -6.61 3.19
C ARG A 86 -4.08 -5.47 4.08
N VAL A 87 -4.36 -4.29 3.51
CA VAL A 87 -4.82 -3.13 4.30
C VAL A 87 -6.16 -3.40 5.00
N LEU A 88 -7.07 -4.12 4.35
CA LEU A 88 -8.31 -4.60 4.99
C LEU A 88 -8.02 -5.53 6.18
N ALA A 89 -7.12 -6.49 6.01
CA ALA A 89 -6.73 -7.41 7.08
C ALA A 89 -6.06 -6.69 8.26
N GLU A 90 -5.17 -5.73 8.00
CA GLU A 90 -4.54 -4.87 9.02
C GLU A 90 -5.58 -4.02 9.77
N ALA A 91 -6.63 -3.59 9.08
CA ALA A 91 -7.77 -2.89 9.66
C ALA A 91 -8.77 -3.82 10.41
N GLY A 92 -8.50 -5.12 10.44
CA GLY A 92 -9.36 -6.13 11.06
C GLY A 92 -10.66 -6.40 10.30
N VAL A 93 -10.70 -6.12 9.00
CA VAL A 93 -11.83 -6.37 8.11
C VAL A 93 -11.58 -7.66 7.33
N GLU A 94 -12.46 -8.65 7.50
CA GLU A 94 -12.39 -9.89 6.73
C GLU A 94 -12.74 -9.61 5.27
N ALA A 95 -11.92 -10.10 4.34
CA ALA A 95 -12.12 -9.88 2.92
C ALA A 95 -11.59 -11.06 2.10
N THR A 96 -12.33 -11.43 1.05
CA THR A 96 -11.96 -12.50 0.11
C THR A 96 -11.84 -11.94 -1.29
N ARG A 97 -10.81 -12.36 -2.01
CA ARG A 97 -10.68 -12.11 -3.43
C ARG A 97 -11.57 -13.08 -4.21
N ASP A 98 -12.30 -12.58 -5.19
CA ASP A 98 -13.09 -13.41 -6.12
C ASP A 98 -13.03 -12.83 -7.54
N ALA A 99 -13.47 -13.61 -8.52
CA ALA A 99 -13.44 -13.24 -9.93
C ALA A 99 -14.55 -13.93 -10.71
N HIS A 100 -15.11 -13.23 -11.70
CA HIS A 100 -16.14 -13.80 -12.55
C HIS A 100 -15.50 -14.73 -13.58
N PRO A 101 -15.92 -16.02 -13.65
CA PRO A 101 -15.36 -16.96 -14.60
C PRO A 101 -15.49 -16.46 -16.05
N GLY A 102 -14.36 -16.29 -16.73
CA GLY A 102 -14.30 -16.02 -18.17
C GLY A 102 -14.61 -14.59 -18.63
N SER A 103 -14.89 -13.64 -17.74
CA SER A 103 -15.04 -12.21 -18.11
C SER A 103 -13.79 -11.38 -17.84
N GLY A 104 -12.83 -11.90 -17.06
CA GLY A 104 -11.65 -11.16 -16.62
C GLY A 104 -11.91 -10.20 -15.46
N GLY A 105 -13.15 -10.05 -15.01
CA GLY A 105 -13.47 -9.20 -13.86
C GLY A 105 -13.08 -9.85 -12.54
N SER A 106 -12.48 -9.07 -11.66
CA SER A 106 -12.06 -9.47 -10.32
C SER A 106 -12.36 -8.40 -9.29
N TRP A 107 -12.61 -8.82 -8.05
CA TRP A 107 -12.99 -7.93 -6.96
C TRP A 107 -12.50 -8.45 -5.61
N ILE A 108 -12.48 -7.56 -4.64
CA ILE A 108 -12.37 -7.91 -3.22
C ILE A 108 -13.77 -7.81 -2.61
N ALA A 109 -14.27 -8.93 -2.08
CA ALA A 109 -15.55 -9.02 -1.38
C ALA A 109 -15.35 -8.95 0.13
N VAL A 110 -16.13 -8.10 0.81
CA VAL A 110 -16.19 -7.97 2.26
C VAL A 110 -17.59 -8.35 2.72
N PRO A 111 -17.77 -9.45 3.49
CA PRO A 111 -19.08 -9.84 3.99
C PRO A 111 -19.63 -8.81 4.98
N THR A 112 -20.94 -8.55 4.92
CA THR A 112 -21.62 -7.67 5.86
C THR A 112 -22.41 -8.47 6.91
N PRO A 113 -22.65 -7.92 8.13
CA PRO A 113 -23.34 -8.65 9.21
C PRO A 113 -24.78 -9.10 8.87
N ASP A 114 -25.45 -8.40 7.95
CA ASP A 114 -26.80 -8.68 7.48
C ASP A 114 -26.85 -9.74 6.36
N GLY A 115 -25.71 -10.32 5.99
CA GLY A 115 -25.60 -11.38 4.98
C GLY A 115 -25.54 -10.87 3.54
N GLY A 116 -25.25 -9.58 3.36
CA GLY A 116 -24.83 -8.99 2.08
C GLY A 116 -23.31 -8.99 1.93
N GLU A 117 -22.82 -8.19 0.98
CA GLU A 117 -21.41 -8.01 0.71
C GLU A 117 -21.10 -6.60 0.19
N VAL A 118 -19.90 -6.11 0.48
CA VAL A 118 -19.32 -4.95 -0.20
C VAL A 118 -18.29 -5.46 -1.19
N LEU A 119 -18.45 -5.08 -2.46
CA LEU A 119 -17.50 -5.39 -3.52
C LEU A 119 -16.64 -4.17 -3.79
N LEU A 120 -15.33 -4.37 -3.80
CA LEU A 120 -14.34 -3.37 -4.18
C LEU A 120 -13.67 -3.74 -5.50
N THR A 121 -13.63 -2.79 -6.43
CA THR A 121 -12.99 -2.91 -7.75
C THR A 121 -12.22 -1.64 -8.09
N GLY A 122 -11.27 -1.73 -9.02
CA GLY A 122 -10.64 -0.54 -9.61
C GLY A 122 -11.64 0.33 -10.37
N GLN A 123 -11.20 1.55 -10.68
CA GLN A 123 -11.92 2.54 -11.48
C GLN A 123 -11.22 2.84 -12.81
N ASP A 124 -11.93 3.58 -13.67
CA ASP A 124 -11.47 4.02 -14.99
C ASP A 124 -11.04 2.84 -15.88
N ARG A 125 -9.75 2.78 -16.25
CA ARG A 125 -9.21 1.73 -17.12
C ARG A 125 -9.20 0.35 -16.46
N HIS A 126 -9.40 0.30 -15.14
CA HIS A 126 -9.46 -0.91 -14.32
C HIS A 126 -10.85 -1.13 -13.73
N GLU A 127 -11.89 -0.56 -14.35
CA GLU A 127 -13.28 -0.81 -13.96
C GLU A 127 -13.55 -2.32 -13.94
N ALA A 128 -14.06 -2.80 -12.80
CA ALA A 128 -14.39 -4.20 -12.54
C ALA A 128 -13.21 -5.18 -12.46
N GLU A 129 -11.98 -4.71 -12.23
CA GLU A 129 -10.83 -5.57 -11.91
C GLU A 129 -10.03 -5.06 -10.72
N VAL A 130 -9.31 -5.96 -10.05
CA VAL A 130 -8.34 -5.63 -8.98
C VAL A 130 -6.94 -6.20 -9.26
N ASP A 131 -6.80 -6.93 -10.37
CA ASP A 131 -5.57 -7.59 -10.84
C ASP A 131 -4.71 -6.70 -11.74
N TYR A 132 -4.47 -5.47 -11.30
CA TYR A 132 -3.62 -4.54 -12.02
C TYR A 132 -2.41 -4.15 -11.17
N PRO A 133 -1.29 -3.76 -11.80
CA PRO A 133 -0.10 -3.31 -11.08
C PRO A 133 -0.41 -2.13 -10.17
N LEU A 134 0.23 -2.07 -9.01
CA LEU A 134 0.06 -0.97 -8.04
C LEU A 134 0.23 0.41 -8.68
N THR A 135 1.24 0.55 -9.55
CA THR A 135 1.56 1.80 -10.27
C THR A 135 0.49 2.23 -11.26
N ASP A 136 -0.43 1.33 -11.59
CA ASP A 136 -1.49 1.59 -12.56
C ASP A 136 -2.81 2.06 -11.92
N HIS A 137 -2.84 2.17 -10.59
CA HIS A 137 -4.02 2.61 -9.84
C HIS A 137 -4.58 3.96 -10.32
N ALA A 138 -5.91 4.00 -10.41
CA ALA A 138 -6.68 5.15 -10.88
C ALA A 138 -7.98 5.34 -10.06
N GLY A 139 -8.06 4.73 -8.87
CA GLY A 139 -9.17 4.86 -7.95
C GLY A 139 -9.86 3.54 -7.64
N TRP A 140 -10.54 3.51 -6.50
CA TRP A 140 -11.41 2.44 -6.05
C TRP A 140 -12.89 2.80 -6.17
N LEU A 141 -13.68 1.78 -6.49
CA LEU A 141 -15.12 1.75 -6.33
C LEU A 141 -15.47 0.75 -5.24
N ALA A 142 -16.31 1.13 -4.28
CA ALA A 142 -16.88 0.22 -3.30
C ALA A 142 -18.41 0.27 -3.36
N CYS A 143 -19.03 -0.87 -3.61
CA CYS A 143 -20.49 -1.03 -3.74
C CYS A 143 -21.01 -2.05 -2.75
N ALA A 144 -21.99 -1.66 -1.92
CA ALA A 144 -22.70 -2.57 -1.03
C ALA A 144 -23.88 -3.22 -1.76
N PHE A 145 -23.98 -4.54 -1.65
CA PHE A 145 -25.07 -5.35 -2.15
C PHE A 145 -25.80 -5.99 -0.97
N GLY A 146 -27.13 -5.91 -0.98
CA GLY A 146 -27.94 -6.66 -0.03
C GLY A 146 -27.88 -8.17 -0.29
N SER A 147 -28.50 -8.97 0.59
CA SER A 147 -28.51 -10.43 0.48
C SER A 147 -29.15 -10.98 -0.80
N ASP A 148 -29.89 -10.15 -1.55
CA ASP A 148 -30.49 -10.52 -2.84
C ASP A 148 -29.55 -10.26 -4.04
N GLY A 149 -28.47 -9.50 -3.85
CA GLY A 149 -27.48 -9.16 -4.87
C GLY A 149 -28.01 -8.31 -6.02
N VAL A 150 -29.20 -7.70 -5.90
CA VAL A 150 -29.86 -7.03 -7.04
C VAL A 150 -29.58 -5.53 -7.08
N GLU A 151 -29.59 -4.86 -5.93
CA GLU A 151 -29.36 -3.42 -5.83
C GLU A 151 -28.01 -3.13 -5.17
N ALA A 152 -27.24 -2.25 -5.82
CA ALA A 152 -25.97 -1.76 -5.32
C ALA A 152 -26.13 -0.35 -4.74
N THR A 153 -25.61 -0.12 -3.54
CA THR A 153 -25.40 1.22 -2.97
C THR A 153 -23.91 1.55 -3.04
N VAL A 154 -23.56 2.62 -3.75
CA VAL A 154 -22.18 3.11 -3.80
C VAL A 154 -21.79 3.68 -2.44
N LEU A 155 -20.76 3.12 -1.82
CA LEU A 155 -20.18 3.57 -0.55
C LEU A 155 -18.98 4.49 -0.76
N TYR A 156 -18.20 4.21 -1.80
CA TYR A 156 -16.99 4.94 -2.14
C TYR A 156 -16.79 4.93 -3.65
N ASP A 157 -16.42 6.07 -4.21
CA ASP A 157 -16.22 6.27 -5.65
C ASP A 157 -15.13 7.32 -5.86
N SER A 158 -13.94 6.86 -6.22
CA SER A 158 -12.75 7.70 -6.38
C SER A 158 -12.10 7.50 -7.73
N HIS A 159 -11.40 8.52 -8.19
CA HIS A 159 -10.65 8.56 -9.45
C HIS A 159 -9.22 9.09 -9.25
N THR A 160 -8.64 8.88 -8.07
CA THR A 160 -7.28 9.31 -7.76
C THR A 160 -6.26 8.24 -8.10
N SER A 161 -5.04 8.63 -8.45
CA SER A 161 -3.93 7.68 -8.65
C SER A 161 -3.09 7.45 -7.39
N ASP A 162 -3.40 8.14 -6.29
CA ASP A 162 -2.75 7.94 -4.99
C ASP A 162 -3.29 6.69 -4.31
N LEU A 163 -2.68 5.53 -4.62
CA LEU A 163 -3.15 4.22 -4.17
C LEU A 163 -3.31 4.12 -2.65
N ALA A 164 -2.35 4.60 -1.89
CA ALA A 164 -2.36 4.40 -0.46
C ALA A 164 -3.40 5.28 0.23
N ALA A 165 -3.49 6.56 -0.14
CA ALA A 165 -4.54 7.43 0.38
C ALA A 165 -5.94 6.95 -0.06
N ASP A 166 -6.09 6.48 -1.29
CA ASP A 166 -7.35 5.97 -1.83
C ASP A 166 -7.79 4.69 -1.12
N THR A 167 -6.89 3.72 -0.97
CA THR A 167 -7.15 2.49 -0.23
C THR A 167 -7.57 2.78 1.21
N ALA A 168 -6.86 3.69 1.90
CA ALA A 168 -7.22 4.06 3.27
C ALA A 168 -8.63 4.65 3.36
N ALA A 169 -9.00 5.53 2.42
CA ALA A 169 -10.33 6.13 2.36
C ALA A 169 -11.43 5.12 2.00
N ALA A 170 -11.17 4.22 1.04
CA ALA A 170 -12.07 3.13 0.69
C ALA A 170 -12.33 2.20 1.88
N VAL A 171 -11.27 1.78 2.59
CA VAL A 171 -11.38 0.94 3.80
C VAL A 171 -12.15 1.65 4.90
N ALA A 172 -11.95 2.95 5.09
CA ALA A 172 -12.73 3.74 6.05
C ALA A 172 -14.24 3.75 5.71
N ALA A 173 -14.59 3.89 4.43
CA ALA A 173 -15.98 3.84 3.96
C ALA A 173 -16.62 2.46 4.19
N VAL A 174 -15.89 1.38 3.88
CA VAL A 174 -16.31 -0.01 4.18
C VAL A 174 -16.54 -0.21 5.68
N ARG A 175 -15.60 0.25 6.53
CA ARG A 175 -15.75 0.11 7.98
C ARG A 175 -16.97 0.86 8.53
N ALA A 176 -17.23 2.05 7.99
CA ALA A 176 -18.39 2.84 8.38
C ALA A 176 -19.71 2.13 8.02
N SER A 177 -19.78 1.45 6.87
CA SER A 177 -20.98 0.73 6.46
C SER A 177 -21.24 -0.51 7.32
N ILE A 178 -20.23 -1.31 7.61
CA ILE A 178 -20.39 -2.56 8.40
C ILE A 178 -20.62 -2.33 9.90
N THR A 179 -20.25 -1.16 10.42
CA THR A 179 -20.48 -0.82 11.85
C THR A 179 -21.88 -0.28 12.11
N THR A 180 -22.57 0.18 11.06
CA THR A 180 -23.88 0.84 11.16
C THR A 180 -25.06 -0.14 10.96
N GLY A 181 -24.77 -1.41 10.65
CA GLY A 181 -25.74 -2.50 10.45
C GLY A 181 -26.17 -3.22 11.73
#